data_AF-F6GYW3-F1
#
_entry.id   AF-F6GYW3-F1
#
_cell.length_a   1.000
_cell.length_b   1.000
_cell.length_c   1.000
_cell.angle_alpha   90.00
_cell.angle_beta   90.00
_cell.angle_gamma   90.00
#
_symmetry.space_group_name_H-M   'P 1'
#
loop_
_entity.id
_entity.type
_entity.pdbx_description
1 polymer ?
#
loop_
_entity_poly.entity_id
_entity_poly.type
_entity_poly.pdbx_seq_one_letter_code
_entity_poly.pdbx_strand_id
1 'polypeptide(L)' 'MEFVASLPQDEKVVLVGHSYGGLAISLAMESFPEKILVGVFVSAYMPNYISPPVTLAQEVSTINL' A
#
# COMPACT_ATOMS: atom_id res chain seq x y z
N MET A 1 4.16 -11.76 -0.98
CA MET A 1 3.79 -11.16 0.33
C MET A 1 4.26 -12.01 1.52
N GLU A 2 5.26 -12.87 1.32
CA GLU A 2 5.67 -13.90 2.28
C GLU A 2 6.20 -13.33 3.60
N PHE A 3 6.89 -12.18 3.54
CA PHE A 3 7.40 -11.50 4.73
C PHE A 3 6.29 -11.16 5.73
N VAL A 4 5.25 -10.43 5.30
CA VAL A 4 4.15 -10.03 6.18
C VAL A 4 3.39 -11.27 6.69
N ALA A 5 3.21 -12.28 5.84
CA ALA A 5 2.59 -13.54 6.23
C ALA A 5 3.39 -14.27 7.32
N SER A 6 4.72 -14.19 7.29
CA SER A 6 5.62 -14.87 8.24
C SER A 6 5.71 -14.22 9.63
N LEU A 7 5.23 -12.99 9.80
CA LEU A 7 5.31 -12.31 11.11
C LEU A 7 4.45 -13.06 12.16
N PRO A 8 4.95 -13.18 13.41
CA PRO A 8 4.14 -13.60 14.57
C PRO A 8 2.89 -12.72 14.75
N GLN A 9 1.88 -13.25 15.43
CA GLN A 9 0.59 -12.57 15.57
C GLN A 9 0.67 -11.30 16.45
N ASP A 10 1.64 -11.24 17.35
CA ASP A 10 1.91 -10.13 18.26
C ASP A 10 2.87 -9.07 17.69
N GLU A 11 3.46 -9.34 16.52
CA GLU A 11 4.34 -8.38 15.83
C GLU A 11 3.58 -7.57 14.79
N LYS A 12 3.89 -6.27 14.73
CA LYS A 12 3.36 -5.35 13.73
C LYS A 12 4.45 -4.58 13.04
N VAL A 13 4.24 -4.27 11.77
CA VAL A 13 5.20 -3.50 10.95
C VAL A 13 4.62 -2.17 10.50
N VAL A 14 5.53 -1.23 10.23
CA VAL A 14 5.24 -0.01 9.48
C VAL A 14 5.57 -0.27 8.03
N LEU A 15 4.58 -0.14 7.14
CA LEU A 15 4.79 -0.26 5.71
C LEU A 15 5.03 1.12 5.10
N VAL A 16 6.11 1.27 4.33
CA VAL A 16 6.42 2.51 3.63
C VAL A 16 6.44 2.23 2.13
N GLY A 17 5.47 2.77 1.40
CA GLY A 17 5.34 2.62 -0.05
C GLY A 17 5.77 3.91 -0.74
N HIS A 18 6.63 3.80 -1.75
CA HIS A 18 7.04 4.92 -2.60
C HIS A 18 6.55 4.71 -4.04
N SER A 19 5.99 5.75 -4.69
CA SER A 19 5.46 5.66 -6.06
C SER A 19 4.48 4.47 -6.20
N TYR A 20 4.66 3.59 -7.18
CA TYR A 20 3.87 2.36 -7.37
C TYR A 20 3.91 1.38 -6.19
N GLY A 21 4.89 1.52 -5.28
CA GLY A 21 4.93 0.76 -4.03
C GLY A 21 3.71 0.98 -3.14
N GLY A 22 2.99 2.10 -3.31
CA GLY A 22 1.71 2.35 -2.64
C GLY A 22 0.66 1.26 -2.90
N LEU A 23 0.56 0.76 -4.14
CA LEU A 23 -0.35 -0.34 -4.48
C LEU A 23 0.01 -1.64 -3.76
N ALA A 24 1.31 -1.94 -3.65
CA ALA A 24 1.79 -3.14 -3.00
C ALA A 24 1.51 -3.12 -1.49
N ILE A 25 1.73 -1.98 -0.82
CA ILE A 25 1.46 -1.86 0.62
C ILE A 25 -0.04 -1.84 0.91
N SER A 26 -0.88 -1.26 0.04
CA SER A 26 -2.33 -1.32 0.19
C SER A 26 -2.86 -2.75 0.13
N LEU A 27 -2.32 -3.58 -0.78
CA LEU A 27 -2.69 -4.99 -0.84
C LEU A 27 -2.25 -5.75 0.42
N ALA A 28 -1.08 -5.43 0.97
CA ALA A 28 -0.62 -6.02 2.23
C ALA A 28 -1.48 -5.58 3.43
N MET A 29 -1.92 -4.32 3.46
CA MET A 29 -2.83 -3.78 4.48
C MET A 29 -4.20 -4.47 4.43
N GLU A 30 -4.73 -4.76 3.25
CA GLU A 30 -6.00 -5.48 3.09
C GLU A 30 -5.87 -6.96 3.45
N SER A 31 -4.73 -7.58 3.13
CA SER A 31 -4.51 -9.02 3.33
C SER A 31 -4.17 -9.38 4.78
N PHE A 32 -3.49 -8.49 5.51
CA PHE A 32 -3.00 -8.75 6.88
C PHE A 32 -3.20 -7.54 7.81
N PRO A 33 -4.42 -6.99 7.93
CA PRO A 33 -4.67 -5.75 8.67
C PRO A 33 -4.22 -5.82 10.14
N GLU A 34 -4.26 -7.01 10.75
CA GLU A 34 -3.83 -7.26 12.12
C GLU A 34 -2.31 -7.12 12.33
N LYS A 35 -1.52 -7.29 11.27
CA LYS A 35 -0.04 -7.25 11.29
C LYS A 35 0.54 -5.90 10.89
N ILE A 36 -0.30 -4.94 10.49
CA ILE A 36 0.14 -3.62 10.07
C ILE A 36 -0.18 -2.60 11.18
N LEU A 37 0.85 -1.90 11.66
CA LEU A 37 0.66 -0.81 12.61
C LEU A 37 0.20 0.47 11.89
N VAL A 38 0.87 0.83 10.80
CA VAL A 38 0.54 1.99 9.97
C VAL A 38 1.12 1.82 8.56
N GLY A 39 0.41 2.34 7.56
CA GLY A 39 0.90 2.48 6.18
C GLY A 39 1.29 3.93 5.90
N VAL A 40 2.48 4.15 5.33
CA VAL A 40 3.02 5.46 4.94
C VAL A 40 3.19 5.50 3.43
N PHE A 41 2.54 6.47 2.78
CA PHE A 41 2.57 6.66 1.34
C PHE A 41 3.45 7.86 1.01
N VAL A 42 4.66 7.62 0.51
CA VAL A 42 5.64 8.66 0.18
C VAL A 42 5.60 8.90 -1.33
N SER A 43 5.00 10.02 -1.76
CA SER A 43 4.77 10.31 -3.19
C SER A 43 4.29 9.07 -3.95
N ALA A 44 3.33 8.36 -3.36
CA ALA A 44 2.91 7.03 -3.73
C ALA A 44 1.43 6.97 -4.07
N TYR A 45 1.05 5.96 -4.85
CA TYR A 45 -0.35 5.69 -5.17
C TYR A 45 -1.10 5.19 -3.94
N MET A 46 -2.13 5.92 -3.52
CA MET A 46 -2.99 5.54 -2.39
C MET A 46 -4.37 5.14 -2.92
N PRO A 47 -4.61 3.85 -3.24
CA PRO A 47 -5.89 3.38 -3.72
C PRO A 47 -6.99 3.51 -2.66
N ASN A 48 -8.23 3.62 -3.12
CA ASN A 48 -9.43 3.66 -2.28
C ASN A 48 -10.50 2.70 -2.84
N TYR A 49 -11.57 2.49 -2.07
CA TYR A 49 -12.66 1.58 -2.45
C TYR A 49 -13.71 2.21 -3.38
N ILE A 50 -13.60 3.50 -3.69
CA ILE A 50 -14.57 4.25 -4.50
C ILE A 50 -14.28 4.05 -5.99
N SER A 51 -13.00 4.08 -6.37
CA SER A 51 -12.55 3.99 -7.77
C SER A 51 -11.59 2.82 -7.98
N PRO A 52 -11.61 2.15 -9.16
CA PRO A 52 -10.60 1.16 -9.51
C PRO A 52 -9.17 1.70 -9.34
N PRO A 53 -8.21 0.92 -8.81
CA PRO A 53 -6.83 1.38 -8.60
C PRO A 53 -6.15 1.94 -9.87
N VAL A 54 -6.55 1.45 -11.05
CA VAL A 54 -6.04 1.92 -12.34
C VAL A 54 -6.37 3.39 -12.62
N THR A 55 -7.49 3.91 -12.12
CA THR A 55 -7.88 5.32 -12.30
C THR A 55 -6.86 6.25 -11.67
N LEU A 56 -6.43 5.93 -10.43
CA LEU A 56 -5.39 6.70 -9.73
C LEU A 56 -4.02 6.49 -10.36
N ALA A 57 -3.74 5.27 -10.87
CA ALA A 57 -2.51 4.96 -11.60
C ALA A 57 -2.29 5.91 -12.79
N GLN A 58 -3.38 6.20 -13.53
CA GLN A 58 -3.39 7.05 -14.72
C GLN A 58 -3.26 8.55 -14.40
N GLU A 59 -3.88 9.02 -13.31
CA GLU A 59 -3.81 10.43 -12.90
C GLU A 59 -2.37 10.86 -12.60
N VAL A 60 -1.62 10.08 -11.81
CA VAL A 60 -0.22 10.41 -11.49
C VAL A 60 0.70 10.29 -12.70
N SER A 61 0.43 9.39 -13.65
CA SER A 61 1.18 9.35 -14.92
C SER A 61 0.88 10.55 -15.83
N THR A 62 -0.22 11.26 -15.58
CA THR A 62 -0.60 12.48 -16.31
C THR A 62 -0.11 13.75 -15.59
N ILE A 63 0.34 13.64 -14.33
CA ILE A 63 1.08 14.71 -13.65
C ILE A 63 2.47 14.75 -14.28
N ASN A 64 2.58 15.55 -15.36
CA ASN A 64 3.84 15.89 -16.00
C ASN A 64 4.81 16.50 -14.98
N LEU A 65 6.05 16.02 -14.98
CA LEU A 65 7.21 16.86 -14.72
C LEU A 65 7.27 17.99 -15.77
#